data_AF-A0A6N8YXS7-F1
#
_entry.id   AF-A0A6N8YXS7-F1
#
_cell.length_a   1.000
_cell.length_b   1.000
_cell.length_c   1.000
_cell.angle_alpha   90.00
_cell.angle_beta   90.00
_cell.angle_gamma   90.00
#
_symmetry.space_group_name_H-M   'P 1'
#
loop_
_entity.id
_entity.type
_entity.pdbx_description
1 polymer ?
#
loop_
_entity_poly.entity_id
_entity_poly.type
_entity_poly.pdbx_seq_one_letter_code
_entity_poly.pdbx_strand_id
1 'polypeptide(L)'
;MAELKADNVNIKVVLQGIRDDLRYLKAGHARNAAVTDAYNLAQDMGLRYVSIMDRAELGSLLDANDTSDLASGDLRSFRRADLIIRAVDGEGQPCYIAAEISFTVNGRDTSRAIRNAGLLNRFTNSPAFPAVAGVHLDERVRSLADSGEVFFYQLEPELLEVE
;
A
#
# COMPACT_ATOMS: atom_id res chain seq x y z
N MET A 1 -0.49 44.78 -15.77
CA MET A 1 -0.81 44.35 -14.38
C MET A 1 -1.87 43.25 -14.33
N ALA A 2 -2.98 43.34 -15.09
CA ALA A 2 -4.00 42.28 -15.13
C ALA A 2 -3.56 41.02 -15.90
N GLU A 3 -2.92 41.16 -17.07
CA GLU A 3 -2.35 40.04 -17.84
C GLU A 3 -1.30 39.24 -17.06
N LEU A 4 -0.33 39.90 -16.44
CA LEU A 4 0.67 39.25 -15.58
C LEU A 4 0.07 38.43 -14.41
N LYS A 5 -1.13 38.79 -13.92
CA LYS A 5 -1.83 38.00 -12.90
C LYS A 5 -2.52 36.79 -13.51
N ALA A 6 -3.11 36.93 -14.69
CA ALA A 6 -3.75 35.84 -15.42
C ALA A 6 -2.72 34.76 -15.84
N ASP A 7 -1.55 35.19 -16.35
CA ASP A 7 -0.47 34.28 -16.76
C ASP A 7 0.10 33.49 -15.57
N ASN A 8 0.27 34.15 -14.42
CA ASN A 8 0.72 33.48 -13.19
C ASN A 8 -0.29 32.46 -12.64
N VAL A 9 -1.59 32.71 -12.80
CA VAL A 9 -2.65 31.75 -12.43
C VAL A 9 -2.61 30.55 -13.37
N ASN A 10 -2.48 30.78 -14.68
CA ASN A 10 -2.38 29.71 -15.67
C ASN A 10 -1.15 28.81 -15.45
N ILE A 11 0.02 29.40 -15.17
CA ILE A 11 1.24 28.63 -14.85
C ILE A 11 1.04 27.75 -13.61
N LYS A 12 0.39 28.27 -12.55
CA LYS A 12 0.10 27.47 -11.35
C LYS A 12 -0.82 26.28 -11.63
N VAL A 13 -1.85 26.49 -12.45
CA VAL A 13 -2.78 25.41 -12.83
C VAL A 13 -2.05 24.33 -13.64
N VAL A 14 -1.23 24.73 -14.62
CA VAL A 14 -0.44 23.78 -15.42
C VAL A 14 0.57 23.02 -14.55
N LEU A 15 1.30 23.69 -13.67
CA LEU A 15 2.24 23.03 -12.76
C LEU A 15 1.55 22.06 -11.81
N GLN A 16 0.34 22.39 -11.35
CA GLN A 16 -0.46 21.49 -10.53
C GLN A 16 -0.90 20.26 -11.32
N GLY A 17 -1.34 20.44 -12.57
CA GLY A 17 -1.67 19.33 -13.48
C GLY A 17 -0.49 18.39 -13.70
N ILE A 18 0.68 18.92 -14.07
CA ILE A 18 1.91 18.14 -14.26
C ILE A 18 2.28 17.37 -12.98
N ARG A 19 2.15 18.01 -11.82
CA ARG A 19 2.45 17.37 -10.53
C ARG A 19 1.50 16.20 -10.24
N ASP A 20 0.23 16.34 -10.56
CA ASP A 20 -0.77 15.29 -10.33
C ASP A 20 -0.59 14.12 -11.32
N ASP A 21 -0.26 14.40 -12.58
CA ASP A 21 0.09 13.37 -13.56
C ASP A 21 1.34 12.58 -13.14
N LEU A 22 2.39 13.28 -12.71
CA LEU A 22 3.62 12.64 -12.21
C LEU A 22 3.35 11.78 -10.97
N ARG A 23 2.46 12.22 -10.07
CA ARG A 23 2.05 11.43 -8.91
C ARG A 23 1.37 10.13 -9.33
N TYR A 24 0.47 10.20 -10.31
CA TYR A 24 -0.24 9.03 -10.81
C TYR A 24 0.71 8.02 -11.47
N LEU A 25 1.62 8.50 -12.33
CA LEU A 25 2.62 7.65 -12.98
C LEU A 25 3.51 6.96 -11.95
N LYS A 26 4.08 7.71 -11.00
CA LYS A 26 4.93 7.16 -9.94
C LYS A 26 4.22 6.12 -9.07
N ALA A 27 2.96 6.36 -8.74
CA ALA A 27 2.16 5.40 -7.98
C ALA A 27 1.92 4.10 -8.77
N GLY A 28 1.67 4.20 -10.08
CA GLY A 28 1.55 3.05 -10.97
C GLY A 28 2.83 2.22 -11.05
N HIS A 29 3.98 2.87 -11.25
CA HIS A 29 5.28 2.19 -11.28
C HIS A 29 5.62 1.54 -9.94
N ALA A 30 5.44 2.25 -8.82
CA ALA A 30 5.68 1.70 -7.49
C ALA A 30 4.83 0.46 -7.23
N ARG A 31 3.55 0.49 -7.65
CA ARG A 31 2.66 -0.66 -7.51
C ARG A 31 3.11 -1.85 -8.35
N ASN A 32 3.50 -1.63 -9.60
CA ASN A 32 4.00 -2.71 -10.46
C ASN A 32 5.28 -3.33 -9.90
N ALA A 33 6.23 -2.51 -9.47
CA ALA A 33 7.46 -2.96 -8.83
C ALA A 33 7.17 -3.81 -7.59
N ALA A 34 6.33 -3.33 -6.67
CA ALA A 34 5.96 -4.08 -5.47
C ALA A 34 5.22 -5.40 -5.76
N VAL A 35 4.41 -5.46 -6.84
CA VAL A 35 3.77 -6.70 -7.28
C VAL A 35 4.79 -7.70 -7.82
N THR A 36 5.75 -7.24 -8.64
CA THR A 36 6.87 -8.07 -9.12
C THR A 36 7.71 -8.59 -7.96
N ASP A 37 7.93 -7.75 -6.94
CA ASP A 37 8.75 -8.06 -5.77
C ASP A 37 7.98 -8.72 -4.62
N ALA A 38 6.71 -9.08 -4.79
CA ALA A 38 5.88 -9.62 -3.72
C ALA A 38 6.49 -10.85 -3.04
N TYR A 39 7.27 -11.65 -3.78
CA TYR A 39 8.04 -12.76 -3.23
C TYR A 39 9.13 -12.28 -2.25
N ASN A 40 9.95 -11.32 -2.67
CA ASN A 40 11.04 -10.76 -1.85
C ASN A 40 10.50 -10.02 -0.63
N LEU A 41 9.42 -9.25 -0.79
CA LEU A 41 8.73 -8.58 0.31
C LEU A 41 8.34 -9.59 1.41
N ALA A 42 7.74 -10.72 1.03
CA ALA A 42 7.40 -11.77 2.00
C ALA A 42 8.65 -12.40 2.64
N GLN A 43 9.70 -12.68 1.86
CA GLN A 43 10.95 -13.27 2.36
C GLN A 43 11.65 -12.36 3.38
N ASP A 44 11.71 -11.05 3.13
CA ASP A 44 12.35 -10.09 4.03
C ASP A 44 11.61 -9.95 5.37
N MET A 45 10.30 -10.26 5.37
CA MET A 45 9.50 -10.39 6.59
C MET A 45 9.66 -11.76 7.29
N GLY A 46 10.50 -12.65 6.75
CA GLY A 46 10.68 -14.02 7.26
C GLY A 46 9.50 -14.95 6.95
N LEU A 47 8.69 -14.62 5.95
CA LEU A 47 7.50 -15.37 5.56
C LEU A 47 7.69 -16.07 4.22
N ARG A 48 7.10 -17.25 4.07
CA ARG A 48 7.11 -17.98 2.80
C ARG A 48 5.91 -17.56 1.95
N TYR A 49 6.18 -16.95 0.80
CA TYR A 49 5.19 -16.55 -0.19
C TYR A 49 4.33 -17.73 -0.68
N VAL A 50 3.03 -17.50 -0.83
CA VAL A 50 2.08 -18.44 -1.45
C VAL A 50 1.46 -17.83 -2.71
N SER A 51 0.75 -16.71 -2.57
CA SER A 51 0.07 -16.05 -3.69
C SER A 51 -0.27 -14.59 -3.36
N ILE A 52 -0.57 -13.80 -4.38
CA ILE A 52 -1.23 -12.50 -4.22
C ILE A 52 -2.75 -12.72 -4.21
N MET A 53 -3.48 -12.00 -3.37
CA MET A 53 -4.94 -11.96 -3.43
C MET A 53 -5.43 -10.90 -4.41
N ASP A 54 -6.37 -11.26 -5.27
CA ASP A 54 -6.99 -10.32 -6.19
C ASP A 54 -8.18 -9.56 -5.57
N ARG A 55 -8.73 -8.61 -6.33
CA ARG A 55 -9.86 -7.79 -5.87
C ARG A 55 -11.16 -8.59 -5.73
N ALA A 56 -11.34 -9.65 -6.52
CA ALA A 56 -12.52 -10.49 -6.42
C ALA A 56 -12.48 -11.27 -5.11
N GLU A 57 -11.32 -11.82 -4.74
CA GLU A 57 -11.13 -12.52 -3.46
C GLU A 57 -11.34 -11.59 -2.26
N LEU A 58 -10.87 -10.34 -2.32
CA LEU A 58 -11.17 -9.34 -1.28
C LEU A 58 -12.67 -9.00 -1.21
N GLY A 59 -13.35 -8.96 -2.36
CA GLY A 59 -14.80 -8.81 -2.42
C GLY A 59 -15.52 -9.98 -1.75
N SER A 60 -15.13 -11.21 -2.08
CA SER A 60 -15.69 -12.42 -1.47
C SER A 60 -15.46 -12.49 0.03
N LEU A 61 -14.30 -12.05 0.53
CA LEU A 61 -14.04 -11.96 1.98
C LEU A 61 -15.04 -11.03 2.67
N LEU A 62 -15.32 -9.87 2.09
CA LEU A 62 -16.29 -8.93 2.66
C LEU A 62 -17.71 -9.48 2.62
N ASP A 63 -18.09 -10.11 1.52
CA ASP A 63 -19.43 -10.65 1.35
C ASP A 63 -19.69 -11.88 2.26
N ALA A 64 -18.62 -12.58 2.67
CA ALA A 64 -18.67 -13.74 3.56
C ALA A 64 -18.60 -13.40 5.07
N ASN A 65 -18.35 -12.14 5.45
CA ASN A 65 -18.17 -11.72 6.83
C ASN A 65 -19.22 -10.69 7.27
N ASP A 66 -19.50 -10.61 8.58
CA ASP A 66 -20.32 -9.53 9.12
C ASP A 66 -19.51 -8.23 9.18
N THR A 67 -19.94 -7.26 8.37
CA THR A 67 -19.34 -5.93 8.26
C THR A 67 -20.28 -4.81 8.74
N SER A 68 -21.38 -5.16 9.43
CA SER A 68 -22.42 -4.20 9.82
C SER A 68 -21.95 -3.11 10.80
N ASP A 69 -20.92 -3.41 11.58
CA ASP A 69 -20.27 -2.51 12.55
C ASP A 69 -19.12 -1.68 11.95
N LEU A 70 -18.74 -1.93 10.70
CA LEU A 70 -17.60 -1.27 10.05
C LEU A 70 -18.03 -0.02 9.27
N ALA A 71 -17.21 1.04 9.35
CA ALA A 71 -17.45 2.24 8.58
C ALA A 71 -17.29 1.97 7.07
N SER A 72 -18.19 2.54 6.26
CA SER A 72 -18.17 2.37 4.80
C SER A 72 -16.87 2.82 4.14
N GLY A 73 -16.18 3.81 4.74
CA GLY A 73 -14.86 4.26 4.33
C GLY A 73 -13.77 3.19 4.49
N ASP A 74 -13.83 2.41 5.57
CA ASP A 74 -12.87 1.35 5.87
C ASP A 74 -13.06 0.18 4.91
N LEU A 75 -14.30 -0.23 4.67
CA LEU A 75 -14.65 -1.26 3.68
C LEU A 75 -14.20 -0.87 2.27
N ARG A 76 -14.41 0.39 1.89
CA ARG A 76 -13.94 0.91 0.60
C ARG A 76 -12.41 0.91 0.52
N SER A 77 -11.73 1.25 1.61
CA SER A 77 -10.28 1.19 1.69
C SER A 77 -9.75 -0.24 1.56
N PHE A 78 -10.40 -1.20 2.22
CA PHE A 78 -10.03 -2.61 2.17
C PHE A 78 -10.15 -3.19 0.77
N ARG A 79 -11.27 -2.91 0.06
CA ARG A 79 -11.46 -3.29 -1.36
C ARG A 79 -10.41 -2.68 -2.29
N ARG A 80 -9.71 -1.65 -1.84
CA ARG A 80 -8.69 -0.90 -2.59
C ARG A 80 -7.29 -1.04 -1.99
N ALA A 81 -7.06 -2.03 -1.12
CA ALA A 81 -5.71 -2.37 -0.70
C ALA A 81 -4.82 -2.57 -1.93
N ASP A 82 -3.59 -2.04 -1.89
CA ASP A 82 -2.76 -1.99 -3.09
C ASP A 82 -2.23 -3.38 -3.46
N LEU A 83 -1.81 -4.14 -2.44
CA LEU A 83 -1.30 -5.50 -2.54
C LEU A 83 -1.60 -6.29 -1.25
N ILE A 84 -2.22 -7.46 -1.39
CA ILE A 84 -2.40 -8.42 -0.29
C ILE A 84 -1.68 -9.72 -0.67
N ILE A 85 -0.82 -10.22 0.21
CA ILE A 85 -0.06 -11.46 -0.01
C ILE A 85 -0.54 -12.51 0.98
N ARG A 86 -0.85 -13.71 0.48
CA ARG A 86 -0.95 -14.94 1.28
C ARG A 86 0.45 -15.49 1.48
N ALA A 87 0.77 -15.80 2.73
CA ALA A 87 2.04 -16.37 3.12
C ALA A 87 1.85 -17.45 4.19
N VAL A 88 2.95 -18.06 4.59
CA VAL A 88 3.03 -19.04 5.66
C VAL A 88 4.24 -18.71 6.51
N ASP A 89 4.08 -18.79 7.83
CA ASP A 89 5.19 -18.56 8.76
C ASP A 89 6.15 -19.76 8.83
N GLY A 90 7.17 -19.65 9.69
CA GLY A 90 8.17 -20.71 9.89
C GLY A 90 7.61 -22.01 10.47
N GLU A 91 6.42 -21.98 11.08
CA GLU A 91 5.72 -23.15 11.61
C GLU A 91 4.70 -23.72 10.60
N GLY A 92 4.56 -23.09 9.44
CA GLY A 92 3.63 -23.48 8.39
C GLY A 92 2.20 -22.98 8.62
N GLN A 93 1.97 -22.05 9.55
CA GLN A 93 0.65 -21.45 9.76
C GLN A 93 0.35 -20.40 8.69
N PRO A 94 -0.87 -20.42 8.08
CA PRO A 94 -1.28 -19.40 7.13
C PRO A 94 -1.27 -18.01 7.76
N CYS A 95 -0.75 -17.04 7.02
CA CYS A 95 -0.78 -15.63 7.39
C CYS A 95 -0.92 -14.74 6.15
N TYR A 96 -1.13 -13.45 6.39
CA TYR A 96 -1.35 -12.46 5.34
C TYR A 96 -0.45 -11.24 5.54
N ILE A 97 -0.14 -10.55 4.44
CA ILE A 97 0.52 -9.25 4.45
C ILE A 97 -0.41 -8.25 3.77
N ALA A 98 -0.71 -7.13 4.44
CA ALA A 98 -1.42 -6.01 3.85
C ALA A 98 -0.44 -4.89 3.51
N ALA A 99 -0.05 -4.80 2.24
CA ALA A 99 0.90 -3.83 1.75
C ALA A 99 0.22 -2.63 1.09
N GLU A 100 0.51 -1.43 1.59
CA GLU A 100 0.15 -0.16 0.97
C GLU A 100 1.36 0.42 0.23
N ILE A 101 1.15 0.87 -0.99
CA ILE A 101 2.25 1.16 -1.91
C ILE A 101 2.20 2.61 -2.33
N SER A 102 3.30 3.32 -2.11
CA SER A 102 3.44 4.70 -2.54
C SER A 102 4.89 5.03 -2.87
N PHE A 103 5.12 6.02 -3.74
CA PHE A 103 6.49 6.46 -4.03
C PHE A 103 7.19 7.01 -2.78
N THR A 104 6.44 7.71 -1.92
CA THR A 104 6.90 8.19 -0.62
C THR A 104 5.88 7.82 0.44
N VAL A 105 6.24 6.83 1.26
CA VAL A 105 5.43 6.29 2.34
C VAL A 105 5.27 7.33 3.44
N ASN A 106 4.03 7.56 3.87
CA ASN A 106 3.68 8.53 4.91
C ASN A 106 2.64 7.96 5.89
N GLY A 107 2.20 8.79 6.85
CA GLY A 107 1.24 8.39 7.90
C GLY A 107 -0.10 7.86 7.40
N ARG A 108 -0.54 8.28 6.21
CA ARG A 108 -1.77 7.75 5.61
C ARG A 108 -1.57 6.32 5.13
N ASP A 109 -0.41 6.02 4.55
CA ASP A 109 -0.09 4.70 4.01
C ASP A 109 0.07 3.69 5.16
N THR A 110 0.79 4.06 6.22
CA THR A 110 0.93 3.22 7.43
C THR A 110 -0.41 2.97 8.12
N SER A 111 -1.24 4.02 8.30
CA SER A 111 -2.58 3.87 8.89
C SER A 111 -3.50 2.98 8.04
N ARG A 112 -3.37 3.02 6.71
CA ARG A 112 -4.10 2.13 5.80
C ARG A 112 -3.63 0.69 5.95
N ALA A 113 -2.31 0.46 5.99
CA ALA A 113 -1.71 -0.86 6.14
C ALA A 113 -2.14 -1.54 7.45
N ILE A 114 -2.01 -0.84 8.58
CA ILE A 114 -2.43 -1.31 9.91
C ILE A 114 -3.91 -1.69 9.92
N ARG A 115 -4.77 -0.79 9.42
CA ARG A 115 -6.21 -1.04 9.37
C ARG A 115 -6.54 -2.24 8.48
N ASN A 116 -5.95 -2.33 7.29
CA ASN A 116 -6.22 -3.41 6.36
C ASN A 116 -5.71 -4.77 6.87
N ALA A 117 -4.57 -4.79 7.56
CA ALA A 117 -4.08 -5.97 8.27
C ALA A 117 -5.05 -6.39 9.39
N GLY A 118 -5.54 -5.44 10.20
CA GLY A 118 -6.54 -5.72 11.23
C GLY A 118 -7.85 -6.32 10.67
N LEU A 119 -8.32 -5.79 9.54
CA LEU A 119 -9.49 -6.32 8.83
C LEU A 119 -9.22 -7.72 8.26
N LEU A 120 -8.05 -7.97 7.65
CA LEU A 120 -7.67 -9.31 7.18
C LEU A 120 -7.63 -10.31 8.32
N ASN A 121 -7.03 -9.96 9.46
CA ASN A 121 -7.00 -10.81 10.63
C ASN A 121 -8.43 -11.18 11.05
N ARG A 122 -9.30 -10.17 11.21
CA ARG A 122 -10.71 -10.38 11.55
C ARG A 122 -11.44 -11.29 10.56
N PHE A 123 -11.28 -11.09 9.26
CA PHE A 123 -12.05 -11.81 8.23
C PHE A 123 -11.52 -13.21 7.91
N THR A 124 -10.25 -13.46 8.19
CA THR A 124 -9.59 -14.74 7.87
C THR A 124 -9.28 -15.58 9.11
N ASN A 125 -9.43 -15.00 10.31
CA ASN A 125 -9.03 -15.58 11.58
C ASN A 125 -7.57 -16.11 11.55
N SER A 126 -6.70 -15.43 10.80
CA SER A 126 -5.29 -15.76 10.62
C SER A 126 -4.43 -14.52 10.88
N PRO A 127 -3.18 -14.65 11.34
CA PRO A 127 -2.28 -13.51 11.50
C PRO A 127 -2.18 -12.71 10.20
N ALA A 128 -2.25 -11.39 10.32
CA ALA A 128 -2.07 -10.48 9.21
C ALA A 128 -1.15 -9.33 9.62
N PHE A 129 -0.15 -9.06 8.79
CA PHE A 129 0.93 -8.12 9.10
C PHE A 129 0.82 -6.88 8.19
N PRO A 130 0.89 -5.67 8.76
CA PRO A 130 0.91 -4.46 7.97
C PRO A 130 2.29 -4.23 7.34
N ALA A 131 2.29 -3.89 6.06
CA ALA A 131 3.48 -3.48 5.34
C ALA A 131 3.22 -2.21 4.53
N VAL A 132 4.29 -1.46 4.28
CA VAL A 132 4.31 -0.33 3.36
C VAL A 132 5.50 -0.49 2.42
N ALA A 133 5.29 -0.23 1.13
CA ALA A 133 6.35 -0.33 0.14
C ALA A 133 6.50 0.99 -0.62
N GLY A 134 7.75 1.43 -0.78
CA GLY A 134 8.07 2.68 -1.46
C GLY A 134 9.56 2.96 -1.58
N VAL A 135 9.93 3.95 -2.39
CA VAL A 135 11.33 4.37 -2.56
C VAL A 135 11.81 5.16 -1.35
N HIS A 136 10.90 5.95 -0.77
CA HIS A 136 11.20 6.83 0.35
C HIS A 136 10.23 6.58 1.49
N LEU A 137 10.74 6.71 2.71
CA LEU A 137 9.97 6.72 3.94
C LEU A 137 10.02 8.11 4.56
N ASP A 138 8.85 8.72 4.79
CA ASP A 138 8.73 9.99 5.52
C ASP A 138 9.25 9.80 6.95
N GLU A 139 10.13 10.69 7.40
CA GLU A 139 10.74 10.66 8.73
C GLU A 139 9.71 10.61 9.85
N ARG A 140 8.54 11.22 9.64
CA ARG A 140 7.44 11.25 10.63
C ARG A 140 6.89 9.87 10.95
N VAL A 141 7.05 8.88 10.07
CA VAL A 141 6.59 7.51 10.27
C VAL A 141 7.71 6.50 10.46
N ARG A 142 8.98 6.95 10.44
CA ARG A 142 10.14 6.06 10.61
C ARG A 142 10.08 5.27 11.92
N SER A 143 9.63 5.90 13.00
CA SER A 143 9.45 5.24 14.30
C SER A 143 8.51 4.02 14.27
N LEU A 144 7.50 3.99 13.38
CA LEU A 144 6.60 2.84 13.22
C LEU A 144 7.28 1.67 12.49
N ALA A 145 8.22 1.98 11.58
CA ALA A 145 9.01 0.98 10.90
C ALA A 145 10.07 0.40 11.83
N ASP A 146 10.78 1.27 12.55
CA ASP A 146 11.84 0.87 13.49
C ASP A 146 11.29 0.05 14.67
N SER A 147 10.04 0.30 15.10
CA SER A 147 9.38 -0.47 16.16
C SER A 147 8.85 -1.83 15.69
N GLY A 148 8.79 -2.08 14.37
CA GLY A 148 8.16 -3.25 13.77
C GLY A 148 6.63 -3.22 13.77
N GLU A 149 6.00 -2.09 14.12
CA GLU A 149 4.54 -1.94 14.04
C GLU A 149 4.05 -2.00 12.58
N VAL A 150 4.88 -1.54 11.63
CA VAL A 150 4.66 -1.68 10.19
C VAL A 150 5.98 -2.07 9.52
N PHE A 151 5.96 -3.09 8.67
CA PHE A 151 7.15 -3.42 7.88
C PHE A 151 7.34 -2.44 6.72
N PHE A 152 8.53 -1.85 6.57
CA PHE A 152 8.86 -1.04 5.40
C PHE A 152 9.69 -1.86 4.40
N TYR A 153 9.16 -2.06 3.21
CA TYR A 153 9.87 -2.63 2.07
C TYR A 153 10.36 -1.51 1.14
N GLN A 154 11.68 -1.35 1.04
CA GLN A 154 12.26 -0.34 0.17
C GLN A 154 12.22 -0.83 -1.28
N LEU A 155 11.52 -0.09 -2.13
CA LEU A 155 11.56 -0.33 -3.57
C LEU A 155 12.82 0.30 -4.14
N GLU A 156 13.57 -0.48 -4.92
CA GLU A 156 14.74 0.02 -5.64
C GLU A 156 14.29 1.02 -6.71
N PRO A 157 14.89 2.22 -6.79
CA PRO A 157 14.56 3.22 -7.81
C PRO A 157 14.61 2.67 -9.24
N GLU A 158 15.54 1.75 -9.51
CA GLU A 158 15.75 1.10 -10.79
C GLU A 158 14.55 0.25 -11.22
N LEU A 159 13.76 -0.27 -10.28
CA LEU A 159 12.54 -1.02 -10.56
C LEU A 159 11.37 -0.11 -11.00
N LEU A 160 11.52 1.21 -10.85
CA LEU A 160 10.53 2.19 -11.29
C LEU A 160 10.84 2.79 -12.67
N GLU A 161 12.06 2.60 -13.15
CA GLU A 161 12.46 2.95 -14.50
C GLU A 161 11.96 1.85 -15.44
N VAL A 162 11.08 2.20 -16.37
CA VAL A 162 10.62 1.27 -17.41
C VAL A 162 11.40 1.58 -18.69
N GLU A 163 11.95 0.55 -19.32
CA GLU A 163 12.38 0.58 -20.73
C GLU A 163 11.24 1.00 -21.68
#